data_AF-A0A3N5S4P8-F1
#
_entry.id   AF-A0A3N5S4P8-F1
#
_cell.length_a   1.000
_cell.length_b   1.000
_cell.length_c   1.000
_cell.angle_alpha   90.00
_cell.angle_beta   90.00
_cell.angle_gamma   90.00
#
_symmetry.space_group_name_H-M   'P 1'
#
loop_
_entity.id
_entity.type
_entity.pdbx_description
1 polymer ?
#
loop_
_entity_poly.entity_id
_entity_poly.type
_entity_poly.pdbx_seq_one_letter_code
_entity_poly.pdbx_strand_id
1 'polypeptide(L)'
;METISSAQSEPLMALLAQHIEDQRDDLAARYLAVLREALFSSRAEMRPSALKSFATDEVEVLLQFLRQVESSAAARGEQLHQAGFNVRALLKLSQVTRQFLLTASEDHQITSLLEIVDAYEMAVVQGFVQSIDDTNKIERAQLERVLTALRQRGDN
;
A
#
# COMPACT_ATOMS: atom_id res chain seq x y z
N MET A 1 -8.19 -16.77 -1.22
CA MET A 1 -9.26 -15.89 -0.74
C MET A 1 -10.07 -16.68 0.26
N GLU A 2 -9.65 -16.66 1.52
CA GLU A 2 -10.51 -17.13 2.61
C GLU A 2 -11.59 -16.06 2.80
N THR A 3 -12.84 -16.51 2.74
CA THR A 3 -14.03 -15.71 3.00
C THR A 3 -13.95 -15.20 4.43
N ILE A 4 -13.61 -13.92 4.59
CA ILE A 4 -13.90 -13.14 5.80
C ILE A 4 -15.33 -13.49 6.20
N SER A 5 -15.54 -13.97 7.43
CA SER A 5 -16.85 -14.44 7.92
C SER A 5 -17.90 -13.35 7.69
N SER A 6 -18.72 -13.54 6.64
CA SER A 6 -19.32 -12.41 5.90
C SER A 6 -20.42 -11.69 6.66
N ALA A 7 -21.12 -12.37 7.57
CA ALA A 7 -22.29 -11.80 8.24
C ALA A 7 -21.96 -10.80 9.37
N GLN A 8 -20.79 -10.90 10.00
CA GLN A 8 -20.38 -9.99 11.09
C GLN A 8 -19.40 -8.91 10.64
N SER A 9 -18.82 -9.08 9.45
CA SER A 9 -17.77 -8.21 8.93
C SER A 9 -18.33 -6.99 8.20
N GLU A 10 -19.51 -7.09 7.55
CA GLU A 10 -20.13 -5.95 6.87
C GLU A 10 -20.46 -4.76 7.80
N PRO A 11 -21.11 -4.96 8.97
CA PRO A 11 -21.38 -3.86 9.90
C PRO A 11 -20.10 -3.23 10.44
N LEU A 12 -19.08 -4.05 10.72
CA LEU A 12 -17.78 -3.58 11.19
C LEU A 12 -17.06 -2.77 10.10
N MET A 13 -17.01 -3.27 8.87
CA MET A 13 -16.41 -2.54 7.73
C MET A 13 -17.09 -1.19 7.50
N ALA A 14 -18.42 -1.12 7.62
CA ALA A 14 -19.17 0.14 7.52
C ALA A 14 -18.82 1.11 8.67
N LEU A 15 -18.71 0.61 9.91
CA LEU A 15 -18.30 1.41 11.07
C LEU A 15 -16.88 1.95 10.90
N LEU A 16 -15.94 1.12 10.44
CA LEU A 16 -14.56 1.53 10.16
C LEU A 16 -14.50 2.57 9.04
N ALA A 17 -15.29 2.40 7.98
CA ALA A 17 -15.36 3.37 6.89
C ALA A 17 -15.90 4.72 7.39
N GLN A 18 -16.93 4.72 8.23
CA GLN A 18 -17.46 5.94 8.83
C GLN A 18 -16.42 6.62 9.72
N HIS A 19 -15.72 5.85 10.57
CA HIS A 19 -14.66 6.38 11.42
C HIS A 19 -13.53 7.04 10.61
N ILE A 20 -13.13 6.43 9.50
CA ILE A 20 -12.13 7.03 8.60
C ILE A 20 -12.66 8.32 7.97
N GLU A 21 -13.93 8.39 7.55
CA GLU A 21 -14.49 9.64 7.01
C GLU A 21 -14.52 10.75 8.05
N ASP A 22 -14.90 10.44 9.29
CA ASP A 22 -14.95 11.42 10.39
C ASP A 22 -13.56 11.96 10.76
N GLN A 23 -12.51 11.16 10.55
CA GLN A 23 -11.12 11.46 10.93
C GLN A 23 -10.16 11.43 9.73
N ARG A 24 -10.69 11.72 8.54
CA ARG A 24 -9.96 11.61 7.26
C ARG A 24 -8.67 12.42 7.23
N ASP A 25 -8.76 13.67 7.68
CA ASP A 25 -7.62 14.59 7.71
C ASP A 25 -6.54 14.14 8.69
N ASP A 26 -6.92 13.54 9.82
CA ASP A 26 -5.96 13.00 10.81
C ASP A 26 -5.23 11.79 10.22
N LEU A 27 -5.96 10.84 9.62
CA LEU A 27 -5.33 9.68 9.00
C LEU A 27 -4.40 10.08 7.84
N ALA A 28 -4.84 11.00 6.97
CA ALA A 28 -4.00 11.53 5.90
C ALA A 28 -2.74 12.23 6.44
N ALA A 29 -2.84 12.97 7.54
CA ALA A 29 -1.68 13.60 8.18
C ALA A 29 -0.69 12.56 8.74
N ARG A 30 -1.17 11.48 9.35
CA ARG A 30 -0.34 10.37 9.85
C ARG A 30 0.37 9.64 8.71
N TYR A 31 -0.33 9.34 7.62
CA TYR A 31 0.30 8.77 6.42
C TYR A 31 1.34 9.71 5.83
N LEU A 32 1.04 11.01 5.73
CA LEU A 32 2.00 11.99 5.22
C LEU A 32 3.27 12.04 6.06
N ALA A 33 3.17 11.92 7.39
CA ALA A 33 4.33 11.87 8.27
C ALA A 33 5.22 10.65 7.96
N VAL A 34 4.62 9.47 7.79
CA VAL A 34 5.34 8.24 7.40
C VAL A 34 6.02 8.40 6.04
N LEU A 35 5.29 8.89 5.05
CA LEU A 35 5.80 9.07 3.69
C LEU A 35 6.96 10.08 3.65
N ARG A 36 6.89 11.16 4.43
CA ARG A 36 7.98 12.14 4.57
C ARG A 36 9.24 11.53 5.16
N GLU A 37 9.09 10.72 6.21
CA GLU A 37 10.22 10.03 6.82
C GLU A 37 10.87 9.04 5.83
N ALA A 38 10.04 8.38 5.01
CA ALA A 38 10.49 7.42 4.02
C ALA A 38 11.31 8.05 2.87
N LEU A 39 11.08 9.32 2.52
CA LEU A 39 11.80 10.00 1.43
C LEU A 39 13.33 9.93 1.58
N PHE A 40 13.84 10.09 2.79
CA PHE A 40 15.30 10.09 3.04
C PHE A 40 15.94 8.70 2.96
N SER A 41 15.15 7.63 2.95
CA SER A 41 15.61 6.24 2.98
C SER A 41 15.22 5.44 1.74
N SER A 42 14.60 6.09 0.75
CA SER A 42 14.03 5.45 -0.44
C SER A 42 14.52 6.13 -1.71
N ARG A 43 14.23 5.54 -2.87
CA ARG A 43 14.56 6.12 -4.18
C ARG A 43 13.50 7.13 -4.65
N ALA A 44 12.52 7.44 -3.80
CA ALA A 44 11.41 8.30 -4.15
C ALA A 44 11.87 9.76 -4.29
N GLU A 45 11.92 10.26 -5.53
CA GLU A 45 12.12 11.68 -5.82
C GLU A 45 10.76 12.37 -5.98
N MET A 46 10.09 12.60 -4.85
CA MET A 46 8.73 13.15 -4.86
C MET A 46 8.68 14.58 -4.34
N ARG A 47 7.97 15.45 -5.06
CA ARG A 47 7.69 16.82 -4.61
C ARG A 47 6.74 16.81 -3.40
N PRO A 48 6.85 17.75 -2.44
CA PRO A 48 6.00 17.79 -1.25
C PRO A 48 4.48 17.81 -1.54
N SER A 49 4.06 18.45 -2.63
CA SER A 49 2.65 18.48 -3.05
C SER A 49 2.15 17.11 -3.54
N ALA A 50 2.99 16.39 -4.29
CA ALA A 50 2.68 15.03 -4.73
C ALA A 50 2.62 14.08 -3.53
N LEU A 51 3.50 14.24 -2.55
CA LEU A 51 3.49 13.44 -1.32
C LEU A 51 2.20 13.62 -0.50
N LYS A 52 1.67 14.85 -0.46
CA LYS A 52 0.38 15.14 0.18
C LYS A 52 -0.76 14.45 -0.56
N SER A 53 -0.76 14.48 -1.90
CA SER A 53 -1.73 13.73 -2.71
C SER A 53 -1.65 12.23 -2.40
N PHE A 54 -0.45 11.67 -2.39
CA PHE A 54 -0.23 10.25 -2.06
C PHE A 54 -0.83 9.87 -0.71
N ALA A 55 -0.65 10.70 0.32
CA ALA A 55 -1.21 10.44 1.64
C ALA A 55 -2.75 10.47 1.65
N THR A 56 -3.36 11.39 0.89
CA THR A 56 -4.82 11.43 0.72
C THR A 56 -5.31 10.21 -0.06
N ASP A 57 -4.59 9.80 -1.11
CA ASP A 57 -4.93 8.64 -1.92
C ASP A 57 -4.87 7.34 -1.12
N GLU A 58 -3.96 7.21 -0.14
CA GLU A 58 -3.96 6.05 0.79
C GLU A 58 -5.28 5.93 1.56
N VAL A 59 -5.84 7.06 2.01
CA VAL A 59 -7.11 7.06 2.73
C VAL A 59 -8.24 6.61 1.81
N GLU A 60 -8.25 7.09 0.55
CA GLU A 60 -9.27 6.70 -0.43
C GLU A 60 -9.21 5.21 -0.76
N VAL A 61 -8.02 4.65 -0.95
CA VAL A 61 -7.84 3.24 -1.25
C VAL A 61 -8.35 2.37 -0.09
N LEU A 62 -8.05 2.75 1.16
CA LEU A 62 -8.57 2.05 2.33
C LEU A 62 -10.10 2.15 2.42
N LEU A 63 -10.68 3.33 2.16
CA LEU A 63 -12.13 3.52 2.13
C LEU A 63 -12.79 2.69 1.02
N GLN A 64 -12.21 2.62 -0.17
CA GLN A 64 -12.70 1.79 -1.27
C GLN A 64 -12.72 0.31 -0.89
N PHE A 65 -11.63 -0.17 -0.27
CA PHE A 65 -11.54 -1.53 0.24
C PHE A 65 -12.65 -1.83 1.26
N LEU A 66 -12.84 -0.96 2.26
CA LEU A 66 -13.87 -1.16 3.29
C LEU A 66 -15.29 -1.05 2.75
N ARG A 67 -15.51 -0.26 1.70
CA ARG A 67 -16.79 -0.17 0.99
C ARG A 67 -17.01 -1.30 0.00
N GLN A 68 -16.05 -2.22 -0.13
CA GLN A 68 -16.07 -3.31 -1.11
C GLN A 68 -16.28 -2.83 -2.55
N VAL A 69 -15.86 -1.59 -2.85
CA VAL A 69 -15.85 -1.05 -4.21
C VAL A 69 -14.53 -1.48 -4.84
N GLU A 70 -14.61 -2.28 -5.91
CA GLU A 70 -13.51 -2.75 -6.79
C GLU A 70 -12.12 -2.59 -6.16
N SER A 71 -11.65 -3.64 -5.48
CA SER A 71 -10.47 -3.56 -4.59
C SER A 71 -9.22 -3.03 -5.31
N SER A 72 -8.86 -1.79 -4.99
CA SER A 72 -7.67 -1.08 -5.48
C SER A 72 -6.41 -1.36 -4.64
N ALA A 73 -6.51 -2.22 -3.61
CA ALA A 73 -5.44 -2.47 -2.64
C ALA A 73 -4.17 -3.03 -3.30
N ALA A 74 -4.28 -4.02 -4.19
CA ALA A 74 -3.11 -4.55 -4.90
C ALA A 74 -2.47 -3.51 -5.82
N ALA A 75 -3.28 -2.80 -6.62
CA ALA A 75 -2.81 -1.71 -7.46
C ALA A 75 -2.10 -0.62 -6.64
N ARG A 76 -2.52 -0.39 -5.40
CA ARG A 76 -1.85 0.57 -4.52
C ARG A 76 -0.45 0.13 -4.11
N GLY A 77 -0.26 -1.16 -3.86
CA GLY A 77 1.07 -1.73 -3.64
C GLY A 77 2.01 -1.48 -4.81
N GLU A 78 1.53 -1.67 -6.04
CA GLU A 78 2.30 -1.40 -7.24
C GLU A 78 2.67 0.09 -7.35
N GLN A 79 1.71 0.99 -7.11
CA GLN A 79 1.94 2.44 -7.13
C GLN A 79 3.00 2.87 -6.12
N LEU A 80 3.00 2.30 -4.91
CA LEU A 80 4.00 2.59 -3.89
C LEU A 80 5.42 2.21 -4.34
N HIS A 81 5.57 1.02 -4.95
CA HIS A 81 6.85 0.59 -5.50
C HIS A 81 7.30 1.48 -6.67
N GLN A 82 6.41 1.77 -7.62
CA GLN A 82 6.68 2.63 -8.77
C GLN A 82 7.03 4.07 -8.36
N ALA A 83 6.46 4.56 -7.26
CA ALA A 83 6.80 5.85 -6.66
C ALA A 83 8.19 5.86 -5.99
N GLY A 84 8.87 4.71 -5.91
CA GLY A 84 10.23 4.58 -5.38
C GLY A 84 10.28 4.34 -3.86
N PHE A 85 9.14 4.10 -3.21
CA PHE A 85 9.12 3.77 -1.79
C PHE A 85 9.67 2.36 -1.54
N ASN A 86 10.31 2.19 -0.39
CA ASN A 86 10.85 0.90 0.03
C ASN A 86 9.83 0.13 0.89
N VAL A 87 10.10 -1.15 1.15
CA VAL A 87 9.25 -2.00 2.00
C VAL A 87 9.05 -1.45 3.41
N ARG A 88 10.02 -0.68 3.94
CA ARG A 88 9.90 -0.08 5.27
C ARG A 88 8.82 0.99 5.32
N ALA A 89 8.65 1.76 4.26
CA ALA A 89 7.56 2.73 4.14
C ALA A 89 6.21 2.01 4.15
N LEU A 90 6.07 0.95 3.35
CA LEU A 90 4.87 0.11 3.30
C LEU A 90 4.50 -0.44 4.69
N LEU A 91 5.46 -1.04 5.40
CA LEU A 91 5.20 -1.60 6.74
C LEU A 91 4.80 -0.54 7.77
N LYS A 92 5.35 0.67 7.66
CA LYS A 92 4.96 1.79 8.53
C LYS A 92 3.55 2.32 8.21
N LEU A 93 3.16 2.35 6.94
CA LEU A 93 1.80 2.71 6.55
C LEU A 93 0.80 1.71 7.14
N SER A 94 1.04 0.41 6.95
CA SER A 94 0.28 -0.68 7.58
C SER A 94 0.17 -0.53 9.10
N GLN A 95 1.29 -0.23 9.77
CA GLN A 95 1.29 0.02 11.21
C GLN A 95 0.38 1.20 11.59
N VAL A 96 0.44 2.31 10.85
CA VAL A 96 -0.44 3.48 11.08
C VAL A 96 -1.90 3.10 10.86
N THR A 97 -2.22 2.36 9.81
CA THR A 97 -3.58 1.86 9.52
C THR A 97 -4.13 1.04 10.69
N ARG A 98 -3.39 0.02 11.15
CA ARG A 98 -3.78 -0.80 12.30
C ARG A 98 -4.00 0.03 13.56
N GLN A 99 -3.03 0.88 13.90
CA GLN A 99 -3.10 1.69 15.11
C GLN A 99 -4.30 2.63 15.08
N PHE A 100 -4.58 3.25 13.94
CA PHE A 100 -5.71 4.14 13.76
C PHE A 100 -7.04 3.39 13.95
N LEU A 101 -7.23 2.28 13.24
CA LEU A 101 -8.50 1.54 13.30
C LEU A 101 -8.74 0.84 14.64
N LEU A 102 -7.67 0.46 15.35
CA LEU A 102 -7.76 -0.06 16.72
C LEU A 102 -8.35 0.98 17.69
N THR A 103 -8.16 2.28 17.45
CA THR A 103 -8.76 3.31 18.32
C THR A 103 -10.28 3.43 18.18
N ALA A 104 -10.84 2.91 17.10
CA ALA A 104 -12.27 2.96 16.80
C ALA A 104 -13.03 1.70 17.25
N SER A 105 -12.33 0.67 17.69
CA SER A 105 -12.87 -0.67 17.85
C SER A 105 -13.07 -1.05 19.31
N GLU A 106 -14.16 -1.75 19.60
CA GLU A 106 -14.41 -2.35 20.92
C GLU A 106 -13.70 -3.71 21.06
N ASP A 107 -13.42 -4.13 22.31
CA ASP A 107 -12.65 -5.34 22.62
C ASP A 107 -13.19 -6.60 21.92
N HIS A 108 -14.50 -6.71 21.77
CA HIS A 108 -15.15 -7.88 21.16
C HIS A 108 -15.02 -7.93 19.62
N GLN A 109 -14.58 -6.84 18.98
CA GLN A 109 -14.44 -6.71 17.52
C GLN A 109 -12.98 -6.81 17.05
N ILE A 110 -12.01 -6.86 17.98
CA ILE A 110 -10.58 -6.79 17.67
C ILE A 110 -10.16 -7.90 16.70
N THR A 111 -10.61 -9.13 16.89
CA THR A 111 -10.24 -10.24 15.99
C THR A 111 -10.72 -9.99 14.57
N SER A 112 -11.99 -9.64 14.39
CA SER A 112 -12.56 -9.34 13.07
C SER A 112 -11.94 -8.10 12.43
N LEU A 113 -11.59 -7.09 13.24
CA LEU A 113 -10.83 -5.93 12.78
C LEU A 113 -9.49 -6.36 12.18
N LEU A 114 -8.72 -7.17 12.93
CA LEU A 114 -7.41 -7.62 12.49
C LEU A 114 -7.51 -8.46 11.22
N GLU A 115 -8.52 -9.31 11.07
CA GLU A 115 -8.78 -10.06 9.83
C GLU A 115 -9.04 -9.13 8.63
N ILE A 116 -9.84 -8.07 8.82
CA ILE A 116 -10.11 -7.07 7.77
C ILE A 116 -8.82 -6.33 7.37
N VAL A 117 -8.05 -5.90 8.36
CA VAL A 117 -6.81 -5.16 8.11
C VAL A 117 -5.75 -6.06 7.47
N ASP A 118 -5.61 -7.30 7.92
CA ASP A 118 -4.70 -8.28 7.33
C ASP A 118 -5.07 -8.57 5.87
N ALA A 119 -6.37 -8.68 5.56
CA ALA A 119 -6.83 -8.88 4.18
C ALA A 119 -6.47 -7.68 3.28
N TYR A 120 -6.65 -6.45 3.77
CA TYR A 120 -6.23 -5.24 3.06
C TYR A 120 -4.71 -5.21 2.84
N GLU A 121 -3.94 -5.36 3.92
CA GLU A 121 -2.49 -5.24 3.89
C GLU A 121 -1.84 -6.34 3.05
N MET A 122 -2.35 -7.57 3.11
CA MET A 122 -1.88 -8.67 2.28
C MET A 122 -2.04 -8.34 0.79
N ALA A 123 -3.19 -7.77 0.39
CA ALA A 123 -3.42 -7.36 -0.98
C ALA A 123 -2.43 -6.26 -1.42
N VAL A 124 -2.19 -5.24 -0.59
CA VAL A 124 -1.20 -4.19 -0.87
C VAL A 124 0.22 -4.77 -0.97
N VAL A 125 0.63 -5.62 -0.03
CA VAL A 125 1.95 -6.25 -0.04
C VAL A 125 2.12 -7.12 -1.30
N GLN A 126 1.10 -7.88 -1.68
CA GLN A 126 1.15 -8.71 -2.87
C GLN A 126 1.39 -7.88 -4.14
N GLY A 127 0.66 -6.76 -4.31
CA GLY A 127 0.89 -5.86 -5.45
C GLY A 127 2.29 -5.22 -5.43
N PHE A 128 2.78 -4.84 -4.25
CA PHE A 128 4.12 -4.29 -4.10
C PHE A 128 5.21 -5.29 -4.52
N VAL A 129 5.12 -6.54 -4.04
CA VAL A 129 6.06 -7.62 -4.39
C VAL A 129 5.98 -7.96 -5.88
N GLN A 130 4.78 -8.05 -6.44
CA GLN A 130 4.59 -8.31 -7.86
C GLN A 130 5.25 -7.23 -8.72
N SER A 131 5.12 -5.96 -8.33
CA SER A 131 5.77 -4.83 -9.01
C SER A 131 7.30 -4.91 -8.97
N ILE A 132 7.88 -5.36 -7.85
CA ILE A 132 9.33 -5.60 -7.73
C ILE A 132 9.76 -6.68 -8.72
N ASP A 133 9.06 -7.82 -8.75
CA ASP A 133 9.40 -8.94 -9.60
C ASP A 133 9.34 -8.56 -11.08
N ASP A 134 8.34 -7.79 -11.49
CA ASP A 134 8.19 -7.37 -12.87
C ASP A 134 9.24 -6.33 -13.27
N THR A 135 9.59 -5.41 -12.38
CA THR A 135 10.70 -4.47 -12.59
C THR A 135 12.03 -5.21 -12.75
N ASN A 136 12.31 -6.16 -11.86
CA ASN A 136 13.53 -6.98 -11.90
C ASN A 136 13.64 -7.80 -13.19
N LYS A 137 12.52 -8.37 -13.68
CA LYS A 137 12.49 -9.12 -14.95
C LYS A 137 12.84 -8.20 -16.13
N ILE A 138 12.28 -6.99 -16.17
CA ILE A 138 12.54 -6.01 -17.23
C ILE A 138 14.01 -5.59 -17.22
N GLU A 139 14.56 -5.24 -16.04
CA GLU A 139 15.95 -4.84 -15.88
C GLU A 139 16.92 -5.94 -16.32
N ARG A 140 16.67 -7.20 -15.96
CA ARG A 140 17.48 -8.35 -16.39
C ARG A 140 17.45 -8.52 -17.91
N ALA A 141 16.27 -8.46 -18.52
CA ALA A 141 16.14 -8.57 -19.97
C ALA A 141 16.88 -7.44 -20.71
N GLN A 142 16.89 -6.22 -20.15
CA GLN A 142 17.65 -5.10 -20.71
C GLN A 142 19.16 -5.32 -20.59
N LEU A 143 19.65 -5.79 -19.43
CA LEU A 143 21.06 -6.10 -19.22
C LEU A 143 21.54 -7.19 -20.19
N GLU A 144 20.77 -8.25 -20.38
CA GLU A 144 21.10 -9.32 -21.33
C GLU A 144 21.23 -8.80 -22.76
N ARG A 145 20.32 -7.91 -23.19
CA ARG A 145 20.39 -7.28 -24.52
C ARG A 145 21.66 -6.45 -24.69
N VAL A 146 22.02 -5.64 -23.69
CA VAL A 146 23.23 -4.82 -23.71
C VAL A 146 24.49 -5.69 -23.75
N LEU A 147 24.55 -6.72 -22.90
CA LEU A 147 25.68 -7.67 -22.86
C LEU A 147 25.84 -8.42 -24.19
N THR A 148 24.74 -8.79 -24.82
CA THR A 148 24.76 -9.45 -26.14
C THR A 148 25.29 -8.51 -27.21
N ALA A 149 24.83 -7.25 -27.24
CA ALA A 149 25.31 -6.24 -28.19
C ALA A 149 26.81 -5.91 -28.00
N LEU A 150 27.28 -5.87 -26.75
CA LEU A 150 28.69 -5.63 -26.45
C LEU A 150 29.58 -6.78 -26.89
N ARG A 151 29.15 -8.04 -26.73
CA ARG A 151 29.88 -9.21 -27.24
C ARG A 151 30.00 -9.19 -28.77
N GLN A 152 28.90 -8.93 -29.47
CA GLN A 152 28.90 -8.83 -30.94
C GLN A 152 29.77 -7.69 -31.48
N ARG A 153 29.99 -6.63 -30.70
CA ARG A 153 30.87 -5.51 -31.07
C ARG A 153 32.35 -5.79 -30.77
N GLY A 154 32.67 -6.69 -29.85
CA GLY A 154 34.04 -7.10 -29.53
C GLY A 154 34.62 -8.17 -30.47
N ASP A 155 33.74 -8.89 -31.19
CA ASP A 155 34.11 -9.95 -32.15
C ASP A 155 34.26 -9.43 -33.61
N ASN A 156 34.09 -8.12 -33.84
CA ASN A 156 34.33 -7.40 -35.12
C ASN A 156 35.53 -6.46 -34.99
#